data_AF-A0A8B6CGL6-F1
#
_entry.id   AF-A0A8B6CGL6-F1
#
_cell.length_a   1.000
_cell.length_b   1.000
_cell.length_c   1.000
_cell.angle_alpha   90.00
_cell.angle_beta   90.00
_cell.angle_gamma   90.00
#
_symmetry.space_group_name_H-M   'P 1'
#
loop_
_entity.id
_entity.type
_entity.pdbx_description
1 polymer ?
#
loop_
_entity_poly.entity_id
_entity_poly.type
_entity_poly.pdbx_seq_one_letter_code
_entity_poly.pdbx_strand_id
1 'polypeptide(L)'
;MFVSTRASANVMECLQDNSCVTLTAPSGAGKSFIARHTALTLQKAGYKIVPVIQPDDIRNYYQPGEQTVFVVDDICGNFIANQQQIDNWKQLLPVVDTIIADKCCKIIVSCRLQVYKDDKFNTLLPFKSCECNLISDKLCLTSKEKNSIASKYIGTGFVDLDKISENSDFFPLLCFLYDEEKHGDVNIFFENPYIVYERELDVLSRQGDDGKCKKCCLAFLVVFNNQLRDKWFKGRITNEQTQIIKDTCEACGINSIPKINLKTELDTLVGTFVSKQDGIYRTIHDKLFDILAYYFGQKIIECLIEHSDSELVHERFIWQTSPDDENSNIDFIIEISDNHLELYLERFIKDWSEGKVSVVFSNNNMKVSSFRQKLLENLEQLDTSMQMTLANTVDTVRTQWCNSSGSTPLIWNCLYGYTDMVQWMLRNDVVVDQCTDDGESGIFHASATGRTDIVNILLERNPDVNLCNTDGLSPLLQASKRTTDIVKLLLERNPDNHGFN
;
A
#
# COMPACT_ATOMS: atom_id res chain seq x y z
N MET A 1 -17.93 -22.00 -9.10
CA MET A 1 -17.40 -23.36 -9.38
C MET A 1 -15.88 -23.26 -9.25
N PHE A 2 -15.26 -24.06 -8.38
CA PHE A 2 -13.81 -24.00 -8.11
C PHE A 2 -13.07 -25.09 -8.91
N VAL A 3 -11.85 -24.81 -9.39
CA VAL A 3 -10.98 -25.79 -10.05
C VAL A 3 -9.86 -26.16 -9.09
N SER A 4 -9.77 -27.45 -8.74
CA SER A 4 -8.73 -27.95 -7.83
C SER A 4 -7.35 -27.90 -8.48
N THR A 5 -6.37 -27.44 -7.70
CA THR A 5 -4.96 -27.30 -8.08
C THR A 5 -4.07 -27.97 -7.03
N ARG A 6 -2.81 -28.21 -7.39
CA ARG A 6 -1.75 -28.68 -6.48
C ARG A 6 -1.65 -27.78 -5.26
N ALA A 7 -1.73 -26.46 -5.44
CA ALA A 7 -1.72 -25.52 -4.34
C ALA A 7 -2.91 -25.73 -3.38
N SER A 8 -4.12 -25.92 -3.89
CA SER A 8 -5.28 -26.19 -3.03
C SER A 8 -5.18 -27.52 -2.27
N ALA A 9 -4.58 -28.55 -2.90
CA ALA A 9 -4.31 -29.82 -2.23
C ALA A 9 -3.22 -29.67 -1.15
N ASN A 10 -2.16 -28.91 -1.43
CA ASN A 10 -1.08 -28.66 -0.49
C ASN A 10 -1.56 -27.88 0.74
N VAL A 11 -2.44 -26.89 0.58
CA VAL A 11 -3.05 -26.18 1.73
C VAL A 11 -3.81 -27.14 2.65
N MET A 12 -4.57 -28.09 2.07
CA MET A 12 -5.27 -29.11 2.86
C MET A 12 -4.31 -30.05 3.59
N GLU A 13 -3.18 -30.41 2.98
CA GLU A 13 -2.12 -31.21 3.60
C GLU A 13 -1.46 -30.45 4.76
N CYS A 14 -1.06 -29.19 4.54
CA CYS A 14 -0.48 -28.33 5.57
C CYS A 14 -1.39 -28.18 6.80
N LEU A 15 -2.71 -28.10 6.61
CA LEU A 15 -3.68 -28.00 7.69
C LEU A 15 -3.84 -29.28 8.52
N GLN A 16 -3.29 -30.42 8.08
CA GLN A 16 -3.25 -31.64 8.90
C GLN A 16 -2.27 -31.46 10.07
N ASP A 17 -1.10 -30.89 9.79
CA ASP A 17 -0.02 -30.72 10.77
C ASP A 17 -0.01 -29.34 11.44
N ASN A 18 -0.64 -28.34 10.81
CA ASN A 18 -0.63 -26.95 11.27
C ASN A 18 -2.04 -26.44 11.56
N SER A 19 -2.17 -25.58 12.57
CA SER A 19 -3.42 -24.88 12.88
C SER A 19 -3.53 -23.54 12.14
N CYS A 20 -2.43 -23.00 11.61
CA CYS A 20 -2.42 -21.79 10.81
C CYS A 20 -1.69 -22.03 9.48
N VAL A 21 -2.28 -21.61 8.37
CA VAL A 21 -1.66 -21.65 7.04
C VAL A 21 -1.89 -20.30 6.35
N THR A 22 -0.81 -19.74 5.81
CA THR A 22 -0.83 -18.46 5.10
C THR A 22 -0.55 -18.68 3.62
N LEU A 23 -1.52 -18.33 2.77
CA LEU A 23 -1.38 -18.32 1.33
C LEU A 23 -0.77 -17.00 0.89
N THR A 24 0.38 -17.04 0.23
CA THR A 24 1.10 -15.86 -0.26
C THR A 24 1.18 -15.86 -1.78
N ALA A 25 0.92 -14.70 -2.40
CA ALA A 25 1.04 -14.44 -3.84
C ALA A 25 0.57 -13.00 -4.16
N PRO A 26 0.84 -12.48 -5.37
CA PRO A 26 0.25 -11.22 -5.86
C PRO A 26 -1.29 -11.24 -5.91
N SER A 27 -1.91 -10.07 -6.06
CA SER A 27 -3.37 -9.96 -6.27
C SER A 27 -3.78 -10.67 -7.56
N GLY A 28 -4.93 -11.37 -7.56
CA GLY A 28 -5.41 -12.15 -8.70
C GLY A 28 -4.91 -13.59 -8.82
N ALA A 29 -3.94 -14.03 -7.99
CA ALA A 29 -3.39 -15.40 -8.02
C ALA A 29 -4.33 -16.51 -7.52
N GLY A 30 -5.53 -16.17 -7.04
CA GLY A 30 -6.50 -17.14 -6.54
C GLY A 30 -6.41 -17.49 -5.05
N LYS A 31 -5.64 -16.74 -4.24
CA LYS A 31 -5.49 -16.96 -2.78
C LYS A 31 -6.83 -17.10 -2.05
N SER A 32 -7.70 -16.09 -2.13
CA SER A 32 -9.01 -16.10 -1.45
C SER A 32 -9.93 -17.19 -1.99
N PHE A 33 -9.83 -17.55 -3.27
CA PHE A 33 -10.59 -18.67 -3.83
C PHE A 33 -10.15 -20.00 -3.20
N ILE A 34 -8.83 -20.23 -3.09
CA ILE A 34 -8.30 -21.43 -2.42
C ILE A 34 -8.71 -21.42 -0.95
N ALA A 35 -8.50 -20.32 -0.22
CA ALA A 35 -8.83 -20.21 1.20
C ALA A 35 -10.31 -20.53 1.49
N ARG A 36 -11.22 -19.92 0.72
CA ARG A 36 -12.67 -20.18 0.85
C ARG A 36 -13.05 -21.60 0.45
N HIS A 37 -12.44 -22.15 -0.60
CA HIS A 37 -12.69 -23.54 -1.00
C HIS A 37 -12.22 -24.54 0.07
N THR A 38 -11.04 -24.32 0.64
CA THR A 38 -10.49 -25.08 1.76
C THR A 38 -11.43 -25.00 2.96
N ALA A 39 -11.91 -23.80 3.33
CA ALA A 39 -12.88 -23.64 4.41
C ALA A 39 -14.20 -24.37 4.16
N LEU A 40 -14.75 -24.29 2.94
CA LEU A 40 -15.95 -25.05 2.54
C LEU A 40 -15.72 -26.57 2.56
N THR A 41 -14.51 -27.02 2.31
CA THR A 41 -14.14 -28.44 2.40
C THR A 41 -14.06 -28.88 3.86
N LEU A 42 -13.46 -28.09 4.75
CA LEU A 42 -13.45 -28.32 6.19
C LEU A 42 -14.85 -28.28 6.80
N GLN A 43 -15.75 -27.44 6.28
CA GLN A 43 -17.14 -27.42 6.73
C GLN A 43 -17.84 -28.76 6.51
N LYS A 44 -17.55 -29.44 5.41
CA LYS A 44 -18.06 -30.81 5.17
C LYS A 44 -17.50 -31.81 6.19
N ALA A 45 -16.35 -31.51 6.80
CA ALA A 45 -15.74 -32.29 7.88
C ALA A 45 -16.20 -31.85 9.29
N GLY A 46 -17.18 -30.94 9.40
CA GLY A 46 -17.77 -30.52 10.67
C GLY A 46 -17.33 -29.15 11.19
N TYR A 47 -16.41 -28.46 10.50
CA TYR A 47 -15.93 -27.15 10.93
C TYR A 47 -16.95 -26.05 10.69
N LYS A 48 -17.11 -25.14 11.65
CA LYS A 48 -17.82 -23.87 11.49
C LYS A 48 -16.91 -22.86 10.81
N ILE A 49 -17.40 -22.21 9.75
CA ILE A 49 -16.65 -21.17 9.05
C ILE A 49 -16.91 -19.82 9.72
N VAL A 50 -15.84 -19.11 10.08
CA VAL A 50 -15.87 -17.73 10.56
C VAL A 50 -15.04 -16.86 9.61
N PRO A 51 -15.69 -16.08 8.72
CA PRO A 51 -15.00 -15.02 7.98
C PRO A 51 -14.56 -13.93 8.96
N VAL A 52 -13.29 -13.56 8.92
CA VAL A 52 -12.71 -12.50 9.76
C VAL A 52 -12.71 -11.22 8.92
N ILE A 53 -13.66 -10.33 9.19
CA ILE A 53 -13.79 -9.05 8.46
C ILE A 53 -12.94 -7.98 9.14
N GLN A 54 -12.86 -8.04 10.47
CA GLN A 54 -12.00 -7.21 11.31
C GLN A 54 -11.22 -8.10 12.29
N PRO A 55 -10.00 -7.71 12.72
CA PRO A 55 -9.16 -8.57 13.56
C PRO A 55 -9.86 -9.10 14.82
N ASP A 56 -10.69 -8.28 15.49
CA ASP A 56 -11.43 -8.66 16.70
C ASP A 56 -12.44 -9.80 16.50
N ASP A 57 -12.87 -10.09 15.26
CA ASP A 57 -13.78 -11.22 15.00
C ASP A 57 -13.18 -12.55 15.46
N ILE A 58 -11.85 -12.70 15.38
CA ILE A 58 -11.16 -13.90 15.89
C ILE A 58 -11.40 -14.10 17.38
N ARG A 59 -11.33 -13.03 18.18
CA ARG A 59 -11.60 -13.09 19.62
C ARG A 59 -13.09 -13.32 19.89
N ASN A 60 -13.97 -12.64 19.15
CA ASN A 60 -15.41 -12.65 19.40
C ASN A 60 -16.06 -14.01 19.11
N TYR A 61 -15.53 -14.76 18.15
CA TYR A 61 -16.12 -16.02 17.69
C TYR A 61 -15.33 -17.27 18.09
N TYR A 62 -14.20 -17.12 18.76
CA TYR A 62 -13.44 -18.25 19.30
C TYR A 62 -14.16 -18.91 20.49
N GLN A 63 -14.37 -20.22 20.39
CA GLN A 63 -14.85 -21.06 21.47
C GLN A 63 -13.92 -22.26 21.63
N PRO A 64 -13.29 -22.45 22.81
CA PRO A 64 -12.37 -23.55 23.04
C PRO A 64 -12.99 -24.92 22.76
N GLY A 65 -12.32 -25.73 21.95
CA GLY A 65 -12.75 -27.08 21.57
C GLY A 65 -13.85 -27.15 20.50
N GLU A 66 -14.40 -26.02 20.04
CA GLU A 66 -15.32 -25.98 18.89
C GLU A 66 -14.51 -26.08 17.59
N GLN A 67 -14.87 -27.01 16.69
CA GLN A 67 -14.23 -27.11 15.38
C GLN A 67 -14.55 -25.87 14.53
N THR A 68 -13.60 -24.95 14.45
CA THR A 68 -13.80 -23.66 13.79
C THR A 68 -12.69 -23.38 12.79
N VAL A 69 -13.03 -22.87 11.61
CA VAL A 69 -12.08 -22.37 10.63
C VAL A 69 -12.27 -20.86 10.45
N PHE A 70 -11.26 -20.10 10.86
CA PHE A 70 -11.16 -18.66 10.65
C PHE A 70 -10.55 -18.39 9.27
N VAL A 71 -11.23 -17.59 8.47
CA VAL A 71 -10.74 -17.18 7.15
C VAL A 71 -10.42 -15.68 7.20
N VAL A 72 -9.14 -15.36 7.17
CA VAL A 72 -8.63 -13.99 7.16
C VAL A 72 -8.24 -13.63 5.72
N ASP A 73 -9.02 -12.76 5.09
CA ASP A 73 -8.74 -12.31 3.73
C ASP A 73 -7.88 -11.04 3.72
N ASP A 74 -6.80 -11.06 2.94
CA ASP A 74 -5.88 -9.94 2.66
C ASP A 74 -5.32 -9.25 3.92
N ILE A 75 -4.61 -10.03 4.73
CA ILE A 75 -4.03 -9.54 5.98
C ILE A 75 -3.04 -8.39 5.74
N CYS A 76 -3.20 -7.30 6.49
CA CYS A 76 -2.28 -6.16 6.53
C CYS A 76 -2.13 -5.35 5.23
N GLY A 77 -3.10 -5.43 4.31
CA GLY A 77 -3.30 -4.42 3.27
C GLY A 77 -2.74 -4.75 1.87
N ASN A 78 -2.69 -3.71 1.03
CA ASN A 78 -2.70 -3.90 -0.42
C ASN A 78 -1.34 -3.77 -1.12
N PHE A 79 -0.43 -2.96 -0.57
CA PHE A 79 0.83 -2.63 -1.25
C PHE A 79 2.02 -2.79 -0.30
N ILE A 80 1.98 -2.12 0.85
CA ILE A 80 2.96 -2.24 1.95
C ILE A 80 2.22 -2.70 3.20
N ALA A 81 2.91 -3.36 4.15
CA ALA A 81 2.32 -3.75 5.41
C ALA A 81 1.77 -2.51 6.15
N ASN A 82 0.44 -2.40 6.22
CA ASN A 82 -0.22 -1.28 6.88
C ASN A 82 0.08 -1.32 8.38
N GLN A 83 0.79 -0.32 8.89
CA GLN A 83 1.28 -0.29 10.27
C GLN A 83 0.14 -0.40 11.29
N GLN A 84 -0.95 0.33 11.07
CA GLN A 84 -2.11 0.27 11.96
C GLN A 84 -2.72 -1.13 12.02
N GLN A 85 -2.81 -1.82 10.88
CA GLN A 85 -3.31 -3.20 10.85
C GLN A 85 -2.33 -4.18 11.51
N ILE A 86 -1.02 -4.00 11.31
CA ILE A 86 0.01 -4.78 12.02
C ILE A 86 -0.16 -4.62 13.53
N ASP A 87 -0.32 -3.40 14.02
CA ASP A 87 -0.44 -3.14 15.46
C ASP A 87 -1.75 -3.68 16.05
N ASN A 88 -2.86 -3.61 15.31
CA ASN A 88 -4.10 -4.28 15.69
C ASN A 88 -3.93 -5.79 15.83
N TRP A 89 -3.22 -6.42 14.87
CA TRP A 89 -2.94 -7.86 14.94
C TRP A 89 -1.98 -8.22 16.07
N LYS A 90 -0.96 -7.40 16.35
CA LYS A 90 -0.05 -7.60 17.49
C LYS A 90 -0.80 -7.71 18.82
N GLN A 91 -1.80 -6.86 19.04
CA GLN A 91 -2.62 -6.89 20.26
C GLN A 91 -3.42 -8.19 20.43
N LEU A 92 -3.68 -8.89 19.32
CA LEU A 92 -4.45 -10.15 19.30
C LEU A 92 -3.58 -11.40 19.23
N LEU A 93 -2.24 -11.27 19.13
CA LEU A 93 -1.33 -12.42 19.09
C LEU A 93 -1.55 -13.42 20.23
N PRO A 94 -1.78 -13.02 21.50
CA PRO A 94 -2.05 -13.98 22.57
C PRO A 94 -3.31 -14.84 22.32
N VAL A 95 -4.32 -14.26 21.66
CA VAL A 95 -5.55 -15.00 21.27
C VAL A 95 -5.25 -15.93 20.11
N VAL A 96 -4.51 -15.46 19.10
CA VAL A 96 -4.09 -16.26 17.94
C VAL A 96 -3.25 -17.47 18.38
N ASP A 97 -2.30 -17.28 19.30
CA ASP A 97 -1.48 -18.36 19.86
C ASP A 97 -2.34 -19.39 20.61
N THR A 98 -3.34 -18.93 21.36
CA THR A 98 -4.31 -19.81 22.03
C THR A 98 -5.10 -20.65 21.03
N ILE A 99 -5.55 -20.04 19.93
CA ILE A 99 -6.28 -20.73 18.86
C ILE A 99 -5.39 -21.73 18.13
N ILE A 100 -4.12 -21.40 17.90
CA ILE A 100 -3.17 -22.31 17.25
C ILE A 100 -2.91 -23.53 18.14
N ALA A 101 -2.80 -23.32 19.45
CA ALA A 101 -2.67 -24.40 20.43
C ALA A 101 -3.94 -25.25 20.53
N ASP A 102 -5.12 -24.66 20.34
CA ASP A 102 -6.39 -25.37 20.23
C ASP A 102 -6.48 -26.07 18.86
N LYS A 103 -6.02 -27.33 18.81
CA LYS A 103 -5.99 -28.15 17.59
C LYS A 103 -7.36 -28.37 16.93
N CYS A 104 -8.46 -28.03 17.62
CA CYS A 104 -9.81 -28.02 17.03
C CYS A 104 -10.02 -26.85 16.06
N CYS A 105 -9.22 -25.79 16.16
CA CYS A 105 -9.35 -24.61 15.33
C CYS A 105 -8.33 -24.58 14.18
N LYS A 106 -8.72 -23.93 13.07
CA LYS A 106 -7.86 -23.67 11.91
C LYS A 106 -7.94 -22.19 11.54
N ILE A 107 -6.82 -21.61 11.14
CA ILE A 107 -6.72 -20.23 10.64
C ILE A 107 -6.14 -20.31 9.22
N ILE A 108 -6.90 -19.83 8.25
CA ILE A 108 -6.46 -19.73 6.85
C ILE A 108 -6.34 -18.24 6.53
N VAL A 109 -5.15 -17.82 6.18
CA VAL A 109 -4.83 -16.41 5.91
C VAL A 109 -4.48 -16.25 4.44
N SER A 110 -5.07 -15.28 3.75
CA SER A 110 -4.54 -14.81 2.47
C SER A 110 -3.72 -13.53 2.67
N CYS A 111 -2.53 -13.48 2.08
CA CYS A 111 -1.61 -12.36 2.22
C CYS A 111 -0.95 -12.05 0.87
N ARG A 112 -0.73 -10.77 0.59
CA ARG A 112 0.07 -10.36 -0.57
C ARG A 112 1.53 -10.66 -0.33
N LEU A 113 2.23 -11.16 -1.35
CA LEU A 113 3.60 -11.62 -1.19
C LEU A 113 4.54 -10.48 -0.73
N GLN A 114 4.33 -9.26 -1.22
CA GLN A 114 5.09 -8.09 -0.81
C GLN A 114 4.86 -7.71 0.66
N VAL A 115 3.61 -7.80 1.14
CA VAL A 115 3.27 -7.56 2.55
C VAL A 115 3.89 -8.63 3.43
N TYR A 116 3.84 -9.89 3.02
CA TYR A 116 4.44 -11.00 3.77
C TYR A 116 5.96 -10.88 3.90
N LYS A 117 6.63 -10.33 2.88
CA LYS A 117 8.08 -10.08 2.83
C LYS A 117 8.52 -8.82 3.59
N ASP A 118 7.61 -7.91 3.92
CA ASP A 118 7.90 -6.69 4.65
C ASP A 118 8.43 -7.00 6.06
N ASP A 119 9.46 -6.28 6.51
CA ASP A 119 10.06 -6.45 7.83
C ASP A 119 9.07 -6.21 8.97
N LYS A 120 8.08 -5.32 8.77
CA LYS A 120 7.01 -5.07 9.75
C LYS A 120 6.17 -6.33 9.98
N PHE A 121 5.94 -7.12 8.93
CA PHE A 121 5.15 -8.36 9.01
C PHE A 121 5.91 -9.47 9.76
N ASN A 122 7.24 -9.39 9.90
CA ASN A 122 8.01 -10.33 10.74
C ASN A 122 7.60 -10.31 12.21
N THR A 123 6.92 -9.25 12.66
CA THR A 123 6.39 -9.16 14.02
C THR A 123 5.17 -10.05 14.26
N LEU A 124 4.50 -10.54 13.21
CA LEU A 124 3.33 -11.41 13.29
C LEU A 124 3.70 -12.90 13.08
N LEU A 125 4.64 -13.39 13.89
CA LEU A 125 5.22 -14.74 13.77
C LEU A 125 4.21 -15.89 13.62
N PRO A 126 3.04 -15.92 14.30
CA PRO A 126 2.09 -17.03 14.15
C PRO A 126 1.61 -17.23 12.72
N PHE A 127 1.45 -16.15 11.95
CA PHE A 127 1.05 -16.21 10.54
C PHE A 127 2.21 -16.58 9.60
N LYS A 128 3.44 -16.71 10.11
CA LYS A 128 4.60 -17.20 9.35
C LYS A 128 4.88 -18.69 9.57
N SER A 129 4.13 -19.36 10.44
CA SER A 129 4.36 -20.76 10.81
C SER A 129 4.30 -21.73 9.63
N CYS A 130 3.38 -21.52 8.68
CA CYS A 130 3.25 -22.36 7.49
C CYS A 130 2.87 -21.50 6.27
N GLU A 131 3.80 -21.33 5.33
CA GLU A 131 3.59 -20.56 4.10
C GLU A 131 3.28 -21.48 2.90
N CYS A 132 2.19 -21.17 2.19
CA CYS A 132 1.88 -21.72 0.88
C CYS A 132 2.03 -20.62 -0.18
N ASN A 133 3.24 -20.46 -0.72
CA ASN A 133 3.53 -19.48 -1.77
C ASN A 133 3.08 -19.99 -3.15
N LEU A 134 1.98 -19.42 -3.67
CA LEU A 134 1.32 -19.88 -4.90
C LEU A 134 2.11 -19.59 -6.18
N ILE A 135 3.16 -18.76 -6.12
CA ILE A 135 4.03 -18.49 -7.27
C ILE A 135 5.39 -19.18 -7.17
N SER A 136 5.63 -19.97 -6.11
CA SER A 136 6.84 -20.78 -6.00
C SER A 136 6.88 -21.87 -7.07
N ASP A 137 8.08 -22.29 -7.49
CA ASP A 137 8.28 -23.37 -8.48
C ASP A 137 7.49 -24.65 -8.17
N LYS A 138 7.22 -24.89 -6.87
CA LYS A 138 6.49 -26.06 -6.41
C LYS A 138 4.97 -25.94 -6.58
N LEU A 139 4.42 -24.74 -6.33
CA LEU A 139 2.97 -24.52 -6.23
C LEU A 139 2.39 -23.66 -7.35
N CYS A 140 3.22 -23.07 -8.21
CA CYS A 140 2.78 -22.32 -9.37
C CYS A 140 1.91 -23.17 -10.30
N LEU A 141 1.02 -22.51 -11.04
CA LEU A 141 0.10 -23.20 -11.94
C LEU A 141 0.83 -23.84 -13.11
N THR A 142 0.68 -25.16 -13.25
CA THR A 142 1.13 -25.88 -14.44
C THR A 142 0.29 -25.54 -15.67
N SER A 143 0.80 -25.78 -16.87
CA SER A 143 0.02 -25.63 -18.10
C SER A 143 -1.27 -26.46 -18.10
N LYS A 144 -1.27 -27.62 -17.43
CA LYS A 144 -2.47 -28.46 -17.27
C LYS A 144 -3.53 -27.82 -16.36
N GLU A 145 -3.11 -27.20 -15.25
CA GLU A 145 -4.01 -26.49 -14.35
C GLU A 145 -4.54 -25.21 -15.01
N LYS A 146 -3.68 -24.48 -15.72
CA LYS A 146 -4.09 -23.31 -16.52
C LYS A 146 -5.15 -23.68 -17.55
N ASN A 147 -4.95 -24.77 -18.31
CA ASN A 147 -5.95 -25.31 -19.24
C ASN A 147 -7.27 -25.67 -18.55
N SER A 148 -7.20 -26.31 -17.38
CA SER A 148 -8.38 -26.72 -16.61
C SER A 148 -9.18 -25.51 -16.13
N ILE A 149 -8.50 -24.43 -15.72
CA ILE A 149 -9.14 -23.16 -15.33
C ILE A 149 -9.73 -22.48 -16.58
N ALA A 150 -8.95 -22.27 -17.64
CA ALA A 150 -9.42 -21.62 -18.87
C ALA A 150 -10.64 -22.31 -19.48
N SER A 151 -10.59 -23.63 -19.64
CA SER A 151 -11.72 -24.41 -20.17
C SER A 151 -13.00 -24.27 -19.33
N LYS A 152 -12.88 -23.96 -18.04
CA LYS A 152 -14.01 -23.82 -17.12
C LYS A 152 -14.68 -22.45 -17.17
N TYR A 153 -13.89 -21.39 -17.33
CA TYR A 153 -14.36 -20.01 -17.27
C TYR A 153 -14.59 -19.40 -18.66
N ILE A 154 -13.74 -19.75 -19.64
CA ILE A 154 -13.76 -19.19 -21.00
C ILE A 154 -14.46 -20.14 -21.97
N GLY A 155 -14.35 -21.45 -21.73
CA GLY A 155 -14.87 -22.50 -22.64
C GLY A 155 -13.78 -23.11 -23.54
N THR A 156 -14.18 -24.00 -24.43
CA THR A 156 -13.27 -24.74 -25.33
C THR A 156 -12.87 -23.90 -26.56
N GLY A 157 -12.14 -22.81 -26.34
CA GLY A 157 -11.46 -22.04 -27.37
C GLY A 157 -9.96 -22.02 -27.06
N PHE A 158 -9.10 -22.28 -28.05
CA PHE A 158 -7.65 -22.40 -27.90
C PHE A 158 -7.04 -21.06 -27.44
N VAL A 159 -6.92 -20.86 -26.13
CA VAL A 159 -5.98 -19.86 -25.61
C VAL A 159 -4.59 -20.44 -25.79
N ASP A 160 -3.74 -19.75 -26.54
CA ASP A 160 -2.36 -20.15 -26.75
C ASP A 160 -1.57 -19.93 -25.44
N LEU A 161 -1.62 -20.92 -24.53
CA LEU A 161 -1.00 -20.84 -23.22
C LEU A 161 0.51 -20.57 -23.26
N ASP A 162 1.17 -20.86 -24.38
CA ASP A 162 2.59 -20.62 -24.57
C ASP A 162 2.88 -19.11 -24.73
N LYS A 163 1.91 -18.30 -25.19
CA LYS A 163 1.98 -16.82 -25.24
C LYS A 163 1.61 -16.13 -23.93
N ILE A 164 0.93 -16.82 -23.02
CA ILE A 164 0.53 -16.30 -21.69
C ILE A 164 1.69 -16.45 -20.67
N SER A 165 2.82 -16.99 -21.12
CA SER A 165 3.89 -17.50 -20.26
C SER A 165 4.67 -16.42 -19.50
N GLU A 166 4.53 -15.14 -19.84
CA GLU A 166 5.31 -14.06 -19.21
C GLU A 166 4.59 -13.33 -18.07
N ASN A 167 3.26 -13.46 -17.93
CA ASN A 167 2.45 -12.77 -16.89
C ASN A 167 1.57 -13.75 -16.09
N SER A 168 2.20 -14.72 -15.44
CA SER A 168 1.53 -15.92 -14.90
C SER A 168 0.74 -15.72 -13.60
N ASP A 169 1.02 -14.64 -12.86
CA ASP A 169 0.66 -14.55 -11.43
C ASP A 169 -0.81 -14.23 -11.19
N PHE A 170 -1.53 -13.73 -12.19
CA PHE A 170 -2.94 -13.36 -12.12
C PHE A 170 -3.80 -14.11 -13.15
N PHE A 171 -3.27 -15.19 -13.72
CA PHE A 171 -3.98 -16.01 -14.70
C PHE A 171 -5.40 -16.43 -14.26
N PRO A 172 -5.64 -16.90 -13.01
CA PRO A 172 -7.00 -17.26 -12.58
C PRO A 172 -7.98 -16.10 -12.63
N LEU A 173 -7.51 -14.89 -12.28
CA LEU A 173 -8.32 -13.69 -12.37
C LEU A 173 -8.65 -13.34 -13.81
N LEU A 174 -7.67 -13.37 -14.72
CA LEU A 174 -7.93 -13.08 -16.13
C LEU A 174 -8.99 -14.02 -16.71
N CYS A 175 -8.92 -15.32 -16.39
CA CYS A 175 -9.95 -16.26 -16.79
C CYS A 175 -11.33 -15.89 -16.22
N PHE A 176 -11.39 -15.40 -14.98
CA PHE A 176 -12.64 -14.96 -14.36
C PHE A 176 -13.20 -13.67 -14.95
N LEU A 177 -12.33 -12.74 -15.37
CA LEU A 177 -12.72 -11.44 -15.91
C LEU A 177 -13.05 -11.49 -17.41
N TYR A 178 -12.49 -12.44 -18.15
CA TYR A 178 -12.70 -12.55 -19.58
C TYR A 178 -14.18 -12.78 -19.92
N ASP A 179 -14.60 -12.14 -21.01
CA ASP A 179 -15.97 -12.08 -21.52
C ASP A 179 -15.81 -11.88 -23.03
N GLU A 180 -16.22 -12.86 -23.82
CA GLU A 180 -15.98 -12.90 -25.27
C GLU A 180 -16.69 -11.75 -26.00
N GLU A 181 -17.88 -11.35 -25.54
CA GLU A 181 -18.65 -10.26 -26.14
C GLU A 181 -17.99 -8.90 -25.91
N LYS A 182 -17.35 -8.72 -24.75
CA LYS A 182 -16.70 -7.45 -24.39
C LYS A 182 -15.28 -7.34 -24.90
N HIS A 183 -14.50 -8.40 -24.74
CA HIS A 183 -13.04 -8.34 -24.90
C HIS A 183 -12.56 -8.87 -26.26
N GLY A 184 -13.39 -9.60 -27.01
CA GLY A 184 -13.06 -10.06 -28.35
C GLY A 184 -12.05 -11.21 -28.36
N ASP A 185 -10.85 -10.99 -28.88
CA ASP A 185 -9.84 -12.06 -29.00
C ASP A 185 -9.20 -12.37 -27.65
N VAL A 186 -9.41 -13.61 -27.18
CA VAL A 186 -8.85 -14.11 -25.92
C VAL A 186 -7.33 -13.99 -25.85
N ASN A 187 -6.60 -14.20 -26.95
CA ASN A 187 -5.14 -14.14 -26.91
C ASN A 187 -4.64 -12.70 -26.67
N ILE A 188 -5.30 -11.70 -27.27
CA ILE A 188 -4.97 -10.28 -27.06
C ILE A 188 -5.22 -9.89 -25.59
N PHE A 189 -6.34 -10.35 -25.01
CA PHE A 189 -6.67 -10.07 -23.61
C PHE A 189 -5.64 -10.64 -22.64
N PHE A 190 -5.16 -11.86 -22.88
CA PHE A 190 -4.17 -12.49 -22.00
C PHE A 190 -2.73 -12.02 -22.24
N GLU A 191 -2.39 -11.58 -23.45
CA GLU A 191 -1.08 -11.00 -23.77
C GLU A 191 -0.93 -9.62 -23.12
N ASN A 192 -1.96 -8.77 -23.22
CA ASN A 192 -1.94 -7.46 -22.61
C ASN A 192 -3.36 -6.99 -22.20
N PRO A 193 -3.80 -7.31 -20.96
CA PRO A 193 -5.11 -6.91 -20.47
C PRO A 193 -5.31 -5.38 -20.43
N TYR A 194 -4.22 -4.62 -20.25
CA TYR A 194 -4.28 -3.15 -20.25
C TYR A 194 -4.85 -2.61 -21.56
N ILE A 195 -4.38 -3.12 -22.71
CA ILE A 195 -4.85 -2.66 -24.03
C ILE A 195 -6.36 -2.85 -24.19
N VAL A 196 -6.91 -3.92 -23.60
CA VAL A 196 -8.35 -4.18 -23.69
C VAL A 196 -9.14 -3.18 -22.86
N TYR A 197 -8.77 -2.98 -21.60
CA TYR A 197 -9.44 -2.00 -20.74
C TYR A 197 -9.26 -0.56 -21.23
N GLU A 198 -8.09 -0.22 -21.76
CA GLU A 198 -7.83 1.06 -22.43
C GLU A 198 -8.83 1.29 -23.57
N ARG A 199 -9.05 0.28 -24.42
CA ARG A 199 -10.04 0.36 -25.50
C ARG A 199 -11.46 0.51 -24.97
N GLU A 200 -11.83 -0.19 -23.90
CA GLU A 200 -13.17 -0.05 -23.30
C GLU A 200 -13.39 1.38 -22.75
N LEU A 201 -12.41 1.96 -22.08
CA LEU A 201 -12.45 3.35 -21.61
C LEU A 201 -12.54 4.36 -22.75
N ASP A 202 -11.85 4.08 -23.86
CA ASP A 202 -11.93 4.88 -25.07
C ASP A 202 -13.29 4.74 -25.77
N VAL A 203 -13.91 3.56 -25.73
CA VAL A 203 -15.28 3.35 -26.22
C VAL A 203 -16.27 4.15 -25.39
N LEU A 204 -16.16 4.14 -24.05
CA LEU A 204 -16.99 5.00 -23.18
C LEU A 204 -16.87 6.48 -23.59
N SER A 205 -15.66 6.93 -23.93
CA SER A 205 -15.43 8.33 -24.35
C SER A 205 -16.18 8.70 -25.65
N ARG A 206 -16.53 7.71 -26.49
CA ARG A 206 -17.24 7.89 -27.76
C ARG A 206 -18.77 7.80 -27.64
N GLN A 207 -19.29 7.35 -26.50
CA GLN A 207 -20.73 7.19 -26.24
C GLN A 207 -21.44 8.49 -25.81
N GLY A 208 -20.91 9.65 -26.20
CA GLY A 208 -21.45 10.95 -25.82
C GLY A 208 -21.27 11.26 -24.32
N ASP A 209 -22.10 12.15 -23.79
CA ASP A 209 -21.93 12.66 -22.42
C ASP A 209 -22.15 11.59 -21.35
N ASP A 210 -23.02 10.61 -21.60
CA ASP A 210 -23.28 9.48 -20.69
C ASP A 210 -22.02 8.61 -20.48
N GLY A 211 -21.38 8.22 -21.57
CA GLY A 211 -20.15 7.44 -21.50
C GLY A 211 -18.97 8.21 -20.91
N LYS A 212 -18.87 9.52 -21.19
CA LYS A 212 -17.91 10.40 -20.51
C LYS A 212 -18.17 10.49 -19.00
N CYS A 213 -19.44 10.56 -18.58
CA CYS A 213 -19.81 10.54 -17.16
C CYS A 213 -19.39 9.24 -16.48
N LYS A 214 -19.60 8.08 -17.12
CA LYS A 214 -19.12 6.78 -16.63
C LYS A 214 -17.61 6.73 -16.49
N LYS A 215 -16.88 7.21 -17.50
CA LYS A 215 -15.42 7.32 -17.42
C LYS A 215 -14.97 8.24 -16.27
N CYS A 216 -15.64 9.38 -16.10
CA CYS A 216 -15.39 10.28 -14.99
C CYS A 216 -15.66 9.60 -13.63
N CYS A 217 -16.70 8.78 -13.50
CA CYS A 217 -16.94 7.97 -12.30
C CYS A 217 -15.78 7.01 -11.99
N LEU A 218 -15.16 6.41 -13.02
CA LEU A 218 -13.97 5.58 -12.85
C LEU A 218 -12.75 6.41 -12.46
N ALA A 219 -12.60 7.64 -12.97
CA ALA A 219 -11.55 8.57 -12.53
C ALA A 219 -11.69 8.92 -11.04
N PHE A 220 -12.92 9.14 -10.55
CA PHE A 220 -13.14 9.35 -9.11
C PHE A 220 -12.72 8.16 -8.26
N LEU A 221 -12.88 6.91 -8.74
CA LEU A 221 -12.36 5.76 -8.01
C LEU A 221 -10.83 5.84 -7.86
N VAL A 222 -10.12 6.35 -8.87
CA VAL A 222 -8.67 6.60 -8.80
C VAL A 222 -8.36 7.73 -7.81
N VAL A 223 -9.00 8.89 -7.94
CA VAL A 223 -8.82 10.04 -7.04
C VAL A 223 -8.97 9.63 -5.57
N PHE A 224 -10.00 8.83 -5.26
CA PHE A 224 -10.28 8.37 -3.90
C PHE A 224 -9.57 7.05 -3.52
N ASN A 225 -8.51 6.67 -4.23
CA ASN A 225 -7.70 5.48 -3.98
C ASN A 225 -8.54 4.20 -3.71
N ASN A 226 -9.56 3.99 -4.55
CA ASN A 226 -10.50 2.89 -4.48
C ASN A 226 -11.35 2.82 -3.20
N GLN A 227 -11.54 3.95 -2.49
CA GLN A 227 -12.29 4.04 -1.24
C GLN A 227 -13.44 5.07 -1.31
N LEU A 228 -14.05 5.25 -2.49
CA LEU A 228 -15.13 6.20 -2.69
C LEU A 228 -16.40 5.79 -1.94
N ARG A 229 -16.78 6.56 -0.92
CA ARG A 229 -17.94 6.24 -0.07
C ARG A 229 -19.22 6.85 -0.62
N ASP A 230 -20.34 6.14 -0.51
CA ASP A 230 -21.67 6.59 -0.93
C ASP A 230 -22.12 7.87 -0.21
N LYS A 231 -21.66 8.06 1.03
CA LYS A 231 -21.90 9.25 1.85
C LYS A 231 -21.26 10.50 1.26
N TRP A 232 -20.20 10.35 0.46
CA TRP A 232 -19.55 11.49 -0.19
C TRP A 232 -20.50 12.24 -1.13
N PHE A 233 -21.45 11.52 -1.73
CA PHE A 233 -22.51 12.07 -2.58
C PHE A 233 -23.74 12.57 -1.80
N LYS A 234 -23.75 12.49 -0.47
CA LYS A 234 -24.90 12.88 0.37
C LYS A 234 -24.62 14.21 1.09
N GLY A 235 -25.64 15.07 1.16
CA GLY A 235 -25.57 16.32 1.91
C GLY A 235 -25.23 17.53 1.05
N ARG A 236 -24.83 18.63 1.70
CA ARG A 236 -24.38 19.84 1.00
C ARG A 236 -22.95 19.62 0.52
N ILE A 237 -22.73 19.81 -0.78
CA ILE A 237 -21.40 19.73 -1.40
C ILE A 237 -20.54 20.86 -0.82
N THR A 238 -19.33 20.54 -0.35
CA THR A 238 -18.36 21.53 0.14
C THR A 238 -17.67 22.24 -1.03
N ASN A 239 -16.99 23.36 -0.76
CA ASN A 239 -16.19 24.05 -1.80
C ASN A 239 -15.09 23.14 -2.36
N GLU A 240 -14.42 22.38 -1.49
CA GLU A 240 -13.41 21.39 -1.86
C GLU A 240 -13.98 20.29 -2.75
N GLN A 241 -15.11 19.70 -2.38
CA GLN A 241 -15.78 18.69 -3.22
C GLN A 241 -16.17 19.27 -4.57
N THR A 242 -16.61 20.54 -4.61
CA THR A 242 -16.97 21.21 -5.86
C THR A 242 -15.77 21.34 -6.78
N GLN A 243 -14.61 21.67 -6.24
CA GLN A 243 -13.36 21.80 -6.99
C GLN A 243 -12.90 20.45 -7.54
N ILE A 244 -12.83 19.41 -6.70
CA ILE A 244 -12.49 18.05 -7.13
C ILE A 244 -13.44 17.58 -8.25
N ILE A 245 -14.75 17.82 -8.10
CA ILE A 245 -15.73 17.44 -9.10
C ILE A 245 -15.48 18.15 -10.42
N LYS A 246 -15.28 19.46 -10.36
CA LYS A 246 -15.04 20.31 -11.52
C LYS A 246 -13.80 19.84 -12.28
N ASP A 247 -12.66 19.73 -11.59
CA ASP A 247 -11.38 19.44 -12.22
C ASP A 247 -11.35 18.02 -12.78
N THR A 248 -11.92 17.05 -12.06
CA THR A 248 -12.03 15.66 -12.55
C THR A 248 -12.93 15.59 -13.80
N CYS A 249 -14.06 16.32 -13.80
CA CYS A 249 -14.98 16.35 -14.94
C CYS A 249 -14.35 17.04 -16.16
N GLU A 250 -13.70 18.19 -15.97
CA GLU A 250 -13.03 18.94 -17.03
C GLU A 250 -11.88 18.11 -17.63
N ALA A 251 -11.08 17.46 -16.79
CA ALA A 251 -10.00 16.56 -17.23
C ALA A 251 -10.54 15.33 -17.99
N CYS A 252 -11.78 14.91 -17.72
CA CYS A 252 -12.48 13.87 -18.49
C CYS A 252 -13.24 14.40 -19.72
N GLY A 253 -13.15 15.70 -20.04
CA GLY A 253 -13.78 16.31 -21.23
C GLY A 253 -15.29 16.57 -21.08
N ILE A 254 -15.75 16.84 -19.85
CA ILE A 254 -17.13 17.20 -19.51
C ILE A 254 -17.18 18.70 -19.16
N ASN A 255 -17.61 19.53 -20.11
CA ASN A 255 -17.45 21.00 -20.07
C ASN A 255 -18.46 21.76 -19.18
N SER A 256 -19.50 21.10 -18.70
CA SER A 256 -20.45 21.68 -17.73
C SER A 256 -20.58 20.65 -16.65
N ILE A 257 -20.32 20.99 -15.37
CA ILE A 257 -20.66 20.11 -14.23
C ILE A 257 -22.16 19.82 -14.40
N PRO A 258 -22.54 18.67 -14.94
CA PRO A 258 -23.94 18.45 -15.19
C PRO A 258 -24.60 18.35 -13.82
N LYS A 259 -25.92 18.42 -13.78
CA LYS A 259 -26.67 17.82 -12.68
C LYS A 259 -26.46 16.28 -12.70
N ILE A 260 -25.23 15.79 -12.86
CA ILE A 260 -24.91 14.37 -12.90
C ILE A 260 -25.20 13.88 -11.52
N ASN A 261 -26.08 12.89 -11.49
CA ASN A 261 -26.11 12.01 -10.36
C ASN A 261 -24.94 11.04 -10.53
N LEU A 262 -23.70 11.49 -10.22
CA LEU A 262 -22.47 10.68 -10.33
C LEU A 262 -22.66 9.33 -9.64
N LYS A 263 -23.40 9.34 -8.54
CA LYS A 263 -23.80 8.14 -7.82
C LYS A 263 -24.68 7.22 -8.68
N THR A 264 -25.67 7.72 -9.40
CA THR A 264 -26.48 6.91 -10.32
C THR A 264 -25.61 6.27 -11.39
N GLU A 265 -24.73 7.04 -12.04
CA GLU A 265 -23.85 6.49 -13.07
C GLU A 265 -22.88 5.45 -12.50
N LEU A 266 -22.29 5.73 -11.34
CA LEU A 266 -21.44 4.78 -10.63
C LEU A 266 -22.20 3.51 -10.21
N ASP A 267 -23.48 3.64 -9.83
CA ASP A 267 -24.37 2.50 -9.56
C ASP A 267 -24.63 1.66 -10.84
N THR A 268 -24.67 2.26 -12.05
CA THR A 268 -24.77 1.50 -13.31
C THR A 268 -23.51 0.70 -13.65
N LEU A 269 -22.36 1.12 -13.14
CA LEU A 269 -21.08 0.43 -13.34
C LEU A 269 -20.88 -0.73 -12.35
N VAL A 270 -21.80 -0.92 -11.40
CA VAL A 270 -21.74 -2.03 -10.45
C VAL A 270 -21.97 -3.36 -11.17
N GLY A 271 -21.03 -4.29 -11.01
CA GLY A 271 -21.03 -5.58 -11.69
C GLY A 271 -20.31 -5.59 -13.04
N THR A 272 -19.83 -4.44 -13.53
CA THR A 272 -18.95 -4.35 -14.72
C THR A 272 -17.55 -3.93 -14.32
N PHE A 273 -17.34 -2.67 -13.97
CA PHE A 273 -16.05 -2.15 -13.50
C PHE A 273 -15.99 -2.04 -11.98
N VAL A 274 -17.15 -1.87 -11.35
CA VAL A 274 -17.28 -1.45 -9.95
C VAL A 274 -17.96 -2.55 -9.13
N SER A 275 -17.53 -2.69 -7.89
CA SER A 275 -18.21 -3.42 -6.83
C SER A 275 -18.60 -2.45 -5.72
N LYS A 276 -19.67 -2.76 -5.00
CA LYS A 276 -20.16 -1.93 -3.89
C LYS A 276 -20.41 -2.80 -2.67
N GLN A 277 -19.68 -2.54 -1.59
CA GLN A 277 -19.79 -3.26 -0.32
C GLN A 277 -19.83 -2.25 0.82
N ASP A 278 -20.80 -2.37 1.72
CA ASP A 278 -20.99 -1.48 2.88
C ASP A 278 -20.99 0.02 2.56
N GLY A 279 -21.55 0.37 1.40
CA GLY A 279 -21.60 1.75 0.92
C GLY A 279 -20.27 2.29 0.39
N ILE A 280 -19.26 1.44 0.19
CA ILE A 280 -17.98 1.81 -0.43
C ILE A 280 -17.94 1.24 -1.84
N TYR A 281 -17.70 2.11 -2.82
CA TYR A 281 -17.45 1.74 -4.20
C TYR A 281 -15.98 1.44 -4.39
N ARG A 282 -15.68 0.30 -5.00
CA ARG A 282 -14.33 -0.13 -5.38
C ARG A 282 -14.37 -0.68 -6.79
N THR A 283 -13.24 -0.78 -7.46
CA THR A 283 -13.14 -1.64 -8.64
C THR A 283 -13.53 -3.08 -8.27
N ILE A 284 -13.99 -3.85 -9.26
CA ILE A 284 -14.27 -5.28 -9.05
C ILE A 284 -13.01 -6.08 -8.68
N HIS A 285 -11.82 -5.53 -8.95
CA HIS A 285 -10.54 -6.13 -8.62
C HIS A 285 -9.41 -5.08 -8.53
N ASP A 286 -8.39 -5.31 -7.69
CA ASP A 286 -7.25 -4.40 -7.52
C ASP A 286 -6.47 -4.18 -8.81
N LYS A 287 -6.26 -5.23 -9.61
CA LYS A 287 -5.60 -5.10 -10.92
C LYS A 287 -6.34 -4.18 -11.89
N LEU A 288 -7.67 -4.18 -11.87
CA LEU A 288 -8.42 -3.19 -12.63
C LEU A 288 -8.15 -1.79 -12.09
N PHE A 289 -8.03 -1.62 -10.77
CA PHE A 289 -7.62 -0.35 -10.19
C PHE A 289 -6.20 0.06 -10.63
N ASP A 290 -5.23 -0.86 -10.66
CA ASP A 290 -3.87 -0.58 -11.15
C ASP A 290 -3.91 -0.06 -12.60
N ILE A 291 -4.69 -0.72 -13.46
CA ILE A 291 -4.89 -0.33 -14.86
C ILE A 291 -5.56 1.04 -14.97
N LEU A 292 -6.62 1.30 -14.20
CA LEU A 292 -7.32 2.59 -14.19
C LEU A 292 -6.38 3.70 -13.69
N ALA A 293 -5.65 3.46 -12.60
CA ALA A 293 -4.72 4.43 -12.05
C ALA A 293 -3.65 4.81 -13.07
N TYR A 294 -3.07 3.83 -13.77
CA TYR A 294 -2.10 4.09 -14.83
C TYR A 294 -2.71 4.80 -16.06
N TYR A 295 -3.87 4.35 -16.53
CA TYR A 295 -4.57 4.97 -17.66
C TYR A 295 -4.89 6.45 -17.37
N PHE A 296 -5.50 6.74 -16.21
CA PHE A 296 -5.81 8.11 -15.83
C PHE A 296 -4.55 8.90 -15.47
N GLY A 297 -3.53 8.26 -14.90
CA GLY A 297 -2.20 8.83 -14.66
C GLY A 297 -1.56 9.45 -15.90
N GLN A 298 -1.79 8.86 -17.07
CA GLN A 298 -1.28 9.38 -18.35
C GLN A 298 -2.17 10.47 -18.98
N LYS A 299 -3.44 10.59 -18.56
CA LYS A 299 -4.43 11.44 -19.24
C LYS A 299 -4.81 12.69 -18.43
N ILE A 300 -4.81 12.58 -17.10
CA ILE A 300 -5.31 13.60 -16.17
C ILE A 300 -4.34 13.81 -15.00
N ILE A 301 -3.03 13.76 -15.29
CA ILE A 301 -1.94 13.74 -14.30
C ILE A 301 -2.02 14.90 -13.29
N GLU A 302 -2.27 16.12 -13.75
CA GLU A 302 -2.35 17.33 -12.92
C GLU A 302 -3.49 17.21 -11.89
N CYS A 303 -4.68 16.82 -12.36
CA CYS A 303 -5.84 16.57 -11.51
C CYS A 303 -5.56 15.49 -10.46
N LEU A 304 -4.82 14.44 -10.82
CA LEU A 304 -4.51 13.38 -9.88
C LEU A 304 -3.48 13.82 -8.84
N ILE A 305 -2.43 14.56 -9.22
CA ILE A 305 -1.46 15.13 -8.27
C ILE A 305 -2.18 16.06 -7.29
N GLU A 306 -3.11 16.88 -7.75
CA GLU A 306 -3.78 17.87 -6.91
C GLU A 306 -4.79 17.26 -5.94
N HIS A 307 -5.63 16.32 -6.41
CA HIS A 307 -6.83 15.89 -5.69
C HIS A 307 -6.79 14.46 -5.16
N SER A 308 -5.88 13.61 -5.64
CA SER A 308 -5.89 12.21 -5.22
C SER A 308 -5.41 12.02 -3.79
N ASP A 309 -5.71 10.87 -3.20
CA ASP A 309 -5.15 10.46 -1.91
C ASP A 309 -3.60 10.47 -1.92
N SER A 310 -2.98 10.93 -0.83
CA SER A 310 -1.53 11.09 -0.72
C SER A 310 -0.77 9.76 -0.86
N GLU A 311 -1.34 8.64 -0.41
CA GLU A 311 -0.73 7.32 -0.52
C GLU A 311 -0.60 6.94 -1.99
N LEU A 312 -1.66 7.15 -2.79
CA LEU A 312 -1.64 6.89 -4.23
C LEU A 312 -0.56 7.72 -4.94
N VAL A 313 -0.51 9.03 -4.65
CA VAL A 313 0.40 9.97 -5.32
C VAL A 313 1.86 9.61 -5.01
N HIS A 314 2.19 9.34 -3.75
CA HIS A 314 3.58 9.09 -3.36
C HIS A 314 4.07 7.67 -3.68
N GLU A 315 3.17 6.68 -3.79
CA GLU A 315 3.54 5.31 -4.18
C GLU A 315 3.72 5.16 -5.69
N ARG A 316 2.86 5.79 -6.50
CA ARG A 316 2.78 5.51 -7.95
C ARG A 316 3.41 6.56 -8.83
N PHE A 317 3.50 7.80 -8.38
CA PHE A 317 4.03 8.87 -9.21
C PHE A 317 5.53 9.01 -8.97
N ILE A 318 6.32 8.68 -9.98
CA ILE A 318 7.78 8.67 -9.90
C ILE A 318 8.33 9.71 -10.85
N TRP A 319 9.19 10.58 -10.33
CA TRP A 319 9.97 11.49 -11.16
C TRP A 319 11.22 10.76 -11.65
N GLN A 320 11.28 10.47 -12.94
CA GLN A 320 12.44 9.84 -13.57
C GLN A 320 13.33 10.89 -14.23
N THR A 321 14.62 10.85 -13.91
CA THR A 321 15.65 11.66 -14.57
C THR A 321 16.38 10.94 -15.70
N SER A 322 16.32 9.61 -15.75
CA SER A 322 16.94 8.78 -16.78
C SER A 322 16.20 7.44 -16.96
N PRO A 323 16.05 6.91 -18.19
CA PRO A 323 15.47 5.59 -18.44
C PRO A 323 16.31 4.41 -17.92
N ASP A 324 17.54 4.66 -17.46
CA ASP A 324 18.47 3.63 -16.94
C ASP A 324 18.40 3.44 -15.40
N ASP A 325 17.59 4.23 -14.68
CA ASP A 325 17.36 4.01 -13.25
C ASP A 325 16.48 2.77 -13.07
N GLU A 326 17.01 1.73 -12.41
CA GLU A 326 16.42 0.40 -12.19
C GLU A 326 15.09 0.41 -11.36
N ASN A 327 14.07 1.14 -11.81
CA ASN A 327 12.68 1.00 -11.36
C ASN A 327 11.91 -0.03 -12.22
N SER A 328 12.63 -0.89 -12.96
CA SER A 328 12.15 -1.83 -13.97
C SER A 328 11.28 -2.98 -13.44
N ASN A 329 10.74 -2.88 -12.22
CA ASN A 329 10.07 -3.98 -11.53
C ASN A 329 8.76 -3.59 -10.83
N ILE A 330 8.26 -2.36 -11.03
CA ILE A 330 6.95 -1.94 -10.51
C ILE A 330 6.02 -1.70 -11.71
N ASP A 331 5.09 -2.63 -11.94
CA ASP A 331 4.05 -2.45 -12.94
C ASP A 331 3.20 -1.20 -12.63
N PHE A 332 2.78 -0.48 -13.67
CA PHE A 332 1.82 0.63 -13.57
C PHE A 332 2.32 1.89 -12.80
N ILE A 333 3.63 2.19 -12.84
CA ILE A 333 4.17 3.50 -12.41
C ILE A 333 3.63 4.62 -13.32
N ILE A 334 3.32 5.77 -12.73
CA ILE A 334 2.96 7.01 -13.44
C ILE A 334 4.19 7.92 -13.45
N GLU A 335 4.76 8.12 -14.64
CA GLU A 335 5.95 8.96 -14.78
C GLU A 335 5.59 10.44 -14.72
N ILE A 336 6.26 11.15 -13.81
CA ILE A 336 6.23 12.61 -13.75
C ILE A 336 7.37 13.16 -14.60
N SER A 337 7.03 13.94 -15.61
CA SER A 337 7.99 14.76 -16.35
C SER A 337 8.35 16.03 -15.57
N ASP A 338 9.45 16.69 -15.95
CA ASP A 338 9.86 17.97 -15.36
C ASP A 338 8.77 19.05 -15.40
N ASN A 339 7.85 18.99 -16.38
CA ASN A 339 6.74 19.95 -16.50
C ASN A 339 5.73 19.87 -15.35
N HIS A 340 5.58 18.70 -14.71
CA HIS A 340 4.65 18.53 -13.58
C HIS A 340 5.39 18.49 -12.24
N LEU A 341 6.71 18.63 -12.24
CA LEU A 341 7.51 18.51 -11.03
C LEU A 341 7.21 19.63 -10.03
N GLU A 342 7.00 20.86 -10.49
CA GLU A 342 6.64 21.97 -9.63
C GLU A 342 5.33 21.70 -8.89
N LEU A 343 4.28 21.30 -9.61
CA LEU A 343 2.99 20.89 -9.04
C LEU A 343 3.14 19.72 -8.05
N TYR A 344 3.99 18.74 -8.37
CA TYR A 344 4.25 17.62 -7.48
C TYR A 344 4.97 18.04 -6.19
N LEU A 345 5.96 18.94 -6.27
CA LEU A 345 6.65 19.48 -5.11
C LEU A 345 5.70 20.31 -4.23
N GLU A 346 4.83 21.13 -4.84
CA GLU A 346 3.78 21.86 -4.11
C GLU A 346 2.86 20.90 -3.36
N ARG A 347 2.40 19.82 -4.02
CA ARG A 347 1.60 18.78 -3.39
C ARG A 347 2.34 18.10 -2.24
N PHE A 348 3.61 17.76 -2.45
CA PHE A 348 4.45 17.11 -1.45
C PHE A 348 4.57 17.98 -0.19
N ILE A 349 4.81 19.28 -0.37
CA ILE A 349 4.91 20.25 0.73
C ILE A 349 3.56 20.42 1.42
N LYS A 350 2.44 20.47 0.67
CA LYS A 350 1.10 20.52 1.25
C LYS A 350 0.84 19.31 2.14
N ASP A 351 1.15 18.09 1.69
CA ASP A 351 0.93 16.88 2.47
C ASP A 351 1.81 16.83 3.73
N TRP A 352 3.04 17.32 3.63
CA TRP A 352 3.87 17.54 4.82
C TRP A 352 3.18 18.53 5.76
N SER A 353 2.63 19.62 5.23
CA SER A 353 1.97 20.65 6.03
C SER A 353 0.73 20.22 6.79
N GLU A 354 0.05 19.20 6.27
CA GLU A 354 -1.13 18.61 6.89
C GLU A 354 -0.77 17.52 7.92
N GLY A 355 0.52 17.33 8.23
CA GLY A 355 0.98 16.35 9.21
C GLY A 355 1.06 14.92 8.67
N LYS A 356 1.00 14.71 7.35
CA LYS A 356 1.10 13.37 6.73
C LYS A 356 2.55 12.88 6.63
N VAL A 357 3.32 13.08 7.69
CA VAL A 357 4.79 12.86 7.76
C VAL A 357 5.18 11.46 7.27
N SER A 358 4.43 10.43 7.69
CA SER A 358 4.71 9.05 7.28
C SER A 358 4.63 8.82 5.78
N VAL A 359 3.65 9.43 5.10
CA VAL A 359 3.42 9.23 3.65
C VAL A 359 4.41 10.05 2.84
N VAL A 360 4.79 11.22 3.35
CA VAL A 360 5.75 12.13 2.73
C VAL A 360 7.16 11.53 2.70
N PHE A 361 7.65 11.05 3.84
CA PHE A 361 9.05 10.60 3.93
C PHE A 361 9.27 9.12 3.59
N SER A 362 8.20 8.33 3.45
CA SER A 362 8.26 6.98 2.83
C SER A 362 8.23 7.01 1.30
N ASN A 363 7.96 8.17 0.69
CA ASN A 363 7.85 8.36 -0.75
C ASN A 363 9.08 7.85 -1.51
N ASN A 364 8.87 7.11 -2.61
CA ASN A 364 9.96 6.53 -3.39
C ASN A 364 10.89 7.59 -4.00
N ASN A 365 10.36 8.76 -4.36
CA ASN A 365 11.16 9.86 -4.89
C ASN A 365 12.15 10.41 -3.85
N MET A 366 11.86 10.29 -2.55
CA MET A 366 12.79 10.72 -1.49
C MET A 366 14.07 9.90 -1.46
N LYS A 367 14.10 8.70 -2.04
CA LYS A 367 15.34 7.91 -2.18
C LYS A 367 16.29 8.51 -3.21
N VAL A 368 15.76 9.27 -4.17
CA VAL A 368 16.51 9.88 -5.27
C VAL A 368 17.14 11.20 -4.80
N SER A 369 18.47 11.30 -4.87
CA SER A 369 19.20 12.50 -4.40
C SER A 369 18.90 13.76 -5.20
N SER A 370 18.73 13.64 -6.53
CA SER A 370 18.36 14.77 -7.39
C SER A 370 16.97 15.31 -7.04
N PHE A 371 16.03 14.44 -6.65
CA PHE A 371 14.70 14.86 -6.22
C PHE A 371 14.79 15.66 -4.93
N ARG A 372 15.51 15.14 -3.93
CA ARG A 372 15.74 15.86 -2.66
C ARG A 372 16.41 17.21 -2.88
N GLN A 373 17.38 17.30 -3.79
CA GLN A 373 18.00 18.58 -4.14
C GLN A 373 16.97 19.57 -4.71
N LYS A 374 16.15 19.15 -5.69
CA LYS A 374 15.10 20.01 -6.25
C LYS A 374 14.06 20.42 -5.22
N LEU A 375 13.70 19.51 -4.30
CA LEU A 375 12.83 19.83 -3.17
C LEU A 375 13.44 20.91 -2.28
N LEU A 376 14.73 20.80 -1.94
CA LEU A 376 15.45 21.80 -1.15
C LEU A 376 15.54 23.15 -1.87
N GLU A 377 15.87 23.15 -3.16
CA GLU A 377 15.88 24.36 -3.99
C GLU A 377 14.50 25.02 -4.02
N ASN A 378 13.43 24.24 -4.18
CA ASN A 378 12.06 24.73 -4.18
C ASN A 378 11.68 25.33 -2.81
N LEU A 379 12.02 24.65 -1.70
CA LEU A 379 11.82 25.15 -0.34
C LEU A 379 12.56 26.48 -0.07
N GLU A 380 13.75 26.66 -0.65
CA GLU A 380 14.53 27.89 -0.55
C GLU A 380 13.99 29.03 -1.42
N GLN A 381 13.32 28.70 -2.54
CA GLN A 381 12.85 29.65 -3.55
C GLN A 381 11.41 30.12 -3.37
N LEU A 382 10.63 29.55 -2.44
CA LEU A 382 9.25 29.95 -2.19
C LEU A 382 9.14 31.50 -2.11
N ASP A 383 8.25 32.14 -2.88
CA ASP A 383 8.02 33.60 -2.85
C ASP A 383 7.05 34.01 -1.73
N THR A 384 7.14 35.25 -1.26
CA THR A 384 6.40 35.93 -0.18
C THR A 384 4.91 35.53 -0.01
N SER A 385 4.18 35.25 -1.09
CA SER A 385 2.78 34.79 -1.04
C SER A 385 2.64 33.30 -0.65
N MET A 386 3.40 32.41 -1.31
CA MET A 386 3.52 31.00 -0.92
C MET A 386 4.23 30.86 0.43
N GLN A 387 5.23 31.70 0.69
CA GLN A 387 5.86 31.86 1.99
C GLN A 387 4.86 32.27 3.06
N MET A 388 3.70 32.89 2.85
CA MET A 388 2.78 33.14 3.97
C MET A 388 2.01 31.87 4.37
N THR A 389 1.57 31.08 3.39
CA THR A 389 0.90 29.79 3.61
C THR A 389 1.89 28.71 4.10
N LEU A 390 3.11 28.74 3.56
CA LEU A 390 4.20 27.82 3.88
C LEU A 390 5.18 28.37 4.92
N ALA A 391 5.19 29.64 5.33
CA ALA A 391 5.96 30.09 6.50
C ALA A 391 5.25 29.66 7.76
N ASN A 392 3.91 29.52 7.75
CA ASN A 392 3.29 28.65 8.74
C ASN A 392 3.95 27.28 8.67
N THR A 393 4.13 26.68 7.49
CA THR A 393 4.81 25.36 7.38
C THR A 393 6.26 25.37 7.86
N VAL A 394 7.10 26.33 7.49
CA VAL A 394 8.52 26.42 7.85
C VAL A 394 8.72 26.84 9.31
N ASP A 395 7.92 27.79 9.83
CA ASP A 395 7.86 28.09 11.27
C ASP A 395 7.16 26.95 12.07
N THR A 396 6.43 26.05 11.42
CA THR A 396 5.88 24.81 12.03
C THR A 396 6.79 23.60 11.85
N VAL A 397 7.70 23.60 10.87
CA VAL A 397 8.89 22.75 10.90
C VAL A 397 9.75 23.15 12.10
N ARG A 398 9.84 24.45 12.42
CA ARG A 398 10.40 24.96 13.69
C ARG A 398 9.54 24.61 14.92
N THR A 399 8.20 24.55 14.81
CA THR A 399 7.25 24.18 15.87
C THR A 399 6.50 22.86 15.56
N GLN A 400 7.20 21.77 15.81
CA GLN A 400 7.08 20.45 15.15
C GLN A 400 5.69 19.85 14.90
N TRP A 401 5.49 19.41 13.66
CA TRP A 401 4.47 18.41 13.30
C TRP A 401 4.97 17.00 13.55
N CYS A 402 4.35 16.33 14.50
CA CYS A 402 4.40 14.89 14.61
C CYS A 402 3.15 14.26 14.00
N ASN A 403 3.28 13.03 13.51
CA ASN A 403 2.10 12.21 13.27
C ASN A 403 1.47 11.75 14.61
N SER A 404 0.44 10.92 14.56
CA SER A 404 -0.25 10.39 15.74
C SER A 404 0.61 9.48 16.65
N SER A 405 1.85 9.17 16.27
CA SER A 405 2.81 8.40 17.08
C SER A 405 3.98 9.26 17.60
N GLY A 406 3.85 10.59 17.56
CA GLY A 406 4.92 11.50 17.97
C GLY A 406 6.09 11.60 16.97
N SER A 407 6.02 10.93 15.82
CA SER A 407 7.14 10.89 14.86
C SER A 407 7.22 12.15 14.01
N THR A 408 8.39 12.80 14.03
CA THR A 408 8.65 14.10 13.39
C THR A 408 9.40 13.92 12.06
N PRO A 409 9.38 14.92 11.16
CA PRO A 409 10.16 14.89 9.92
C PRO A 409 11.63 14.54 10.16
N LEU A 410 12.27 15.12 11.20
CA LEU A 410 13.67 14.83 11.52
C LEU A 410 13.89 13.34 11.84
N ILE A 411 13.01 12.73 12.65
CA ILE A 411 13.05 11.30 12.99
C ILE A 411 13.00 10.45 11.72
N TRP A 412 12.08 10.74 10.80
CA TRP A 412 11.95 10.00 9.53
C TRP A 412 13.19 10.13 8.63
N ASN A 413 13.77 11.33 8.51
CA ASN A 413 14.99 11.52 7.73
C ASN A 413 16.20 10.81 8.37
N CYS A 414 16.26 10.74 9.69
CA CYS A 414 17.28 9.96 10.42
C CYS A 414 17.11 8.45 10.21
N LEU A 415 15.88 7.94 10.25
CA LEU A 415 15.55 6.54 10.01
C LEU A 415 15.93 6.10 8.59
N TYR A 416 15.58 6.90 7.58
CA TYR A 416 15.79 6.53 6.18
C TYR A 416 17.18 6.88 5.62
N GLY A 417 17.94 7.75 6.28
CA GLY A 417 19.29 8.10 5.82
C GLY A 417 19.34 9.29 4.87
N TYR A 418 18.41 10.25 4.96
CA TYR A 418 18.35 11.42 4.08
C TYR A 418 19.22 12.56 4.64
N THR A 419 20.53 12.41 4.51
CA THR A 419 21.54 13.24 5.16
C THR A 419 21.46 14.73 4.79
N ASP A 420 21.16 15.04 3.53
CA ASP A 420 20.93 16.38 3.01
C ASP A 420 19.73 17.08 3.69
N MET A 421 18.61 16.37 3.82
CA MET A 421 17.42 16.85 4.51
C MET A 421 17.66 17.05 6.00
N VAL A 422 18.38 16.14 6.67
CA VAL A 422 18.77 16.31 8.09
C VAL A 422 19.59 17.59 8.27
N GLN A 423 20.61 17.81 7.42
CA GLN A 423 21.41 19.04 7.50
C GLN A 423 20.56 20.29 7.29
N TRP A 424 19.67 20.29 6.30
CA TRP A 424 18.79 21.42 6.05
C TRP A 424 17.85 21.69 7.24
N MET A 425 17.26 20.65 7.84
CA MET A 425 16.38 20.79 9.01
C MET A 425 17.13 21.35 10.22
N LEU A 426 18.34 20.87 10.51
CA LEU A 426 19.12 21.38 11.63
C LEU A 426 19.54 22.84 11.40
N ARG A 427 19.89 23.24 10.17
CA ARG A 427 20.16 24.66 9.82
C ARG A 427 18.96 25.57 10.07
N ASN A 428 17.75 25.02 10.08
CA ASN A 428 16.49 25.73 10.32
C ASN A 428 15.96 25.55 11.76
N ASP A 429 16.83 25.16 12.71
CA ASP A 429 16.57 25.10 14.15
C ASP A 429 15.43 24.17 14.58
N VAL A 430 15.25 23.05 13.89
CA VAL A 430 14.40 21.95 14.35
C VAL A 430 14.96 21.38 15.66
N VAL A 431 14.10 21.16 16.65
CA VAL A 431 14.49 20.56 17.95
C VAL A 431 14.95 19.11 17.75
N VAL A 432 16.21 18.85 18.08
CA VAL A 432 16.91 17.58 17.82
C VAL A 432 16.47 16.41 18.72
N ASP A 433 16.04 16.73 19.94
CA ASP A 433 15.74 15.75 21.00
C ASP A 433 14.26 15.35 21.07
N GLN A 434 13.45 15.70 20.06
CA GLN A 434 12.08 15.19 20.02
C GLN A 434 12.06 13.67 19.84
N CYS A 435 11.08 13.07 20.51
CA CYS A 435 10.91 11.62 20.59
C CYS A 435 9.52 11.24 20.11
N THR A 436 9.40 10.03 19.57
CA THR A 436 8.12 9.37 19.36
C THR A 436 7.41 9.10 20.69
N ASP A 437 6.16 8.65 20.63
CA ASP A 437 5.42 8.17 21.81
C ASP A 437 6.11 6.98 22.50
N ASP A 438 6.92 6.22 21.74
CA ASP A 438 7.77 5.15 22.24
C ASP A 438 9.11 5.66 22.80
N GLY A 439 9.32 6.98 22.90
CA GLY A 439 10.55 7.58 23.41
C GLY A 439 11.74 7.51 22.44
N GLU A 440 11.51 7.24 21.16
CA GLU A 440 12.57 7.06 20.16
C GLU A 440 12.93 8.41 19.51
N SER A 441 14.17 8.86 19.68
CA SER A 441 14.68 10.13 19.12
C SER A 441 15.35 9.95 17.74
N GLY A 442 15.65 11.07 17.07
CA GLY A 442 16.39 11.03 15.79
C GLY A 442 17.74 10.30 15.91
N ILE A 443 18.48 10.53 16.99
CA ILE A 443 19.77 9.85 17.23
C ILE A 443 19.59 8.36 17.56
N PHE A 444 18.49 7.98 18.20
CA PHE A 444 18.14 6.58 18.43
C PHE A 444 17.98 5.84 17.09
N HIS A 445 17.18 6.37 16.16
CA HIS A 445 16.95 5.72 14.86
C HIS A 445 18.21 5.72 13.97
N ALA A 446 18.98 6.82 13.93
CA ALA A 446 20.23 6.86 13.19
C ALA A 446 21.23 5.82 13.71
N SER A 447 21.29 5.63 15.03
CA SER A 447 22.12 4.60 15.69
C SER A 447 21.63 3.19 15.39
N ALA A 448 20.31 2.96 15.50
CA ALA A 448 19.68 1.66 15.24
C ALA A 448 19.77 1.20 13.78
N THR A 449 19.98 2.13 12.85
CA THR A 449 20.14 1.86 11.41
C THR A 449 21.60 1.95 10.93
N GLY A 450 22.54 2.29 11.81
CA GLY A 450 23.97 2.35 11.47
C GLY A 450 24.36 3.57 10.61
N ARG A 451 23.59 4.66 10.65
CA ARG A 451 23.82 5.89 9.87
C ARG A 451 24.86 6.81 10.54
N THR A 452 26.13 6.43 10.44
CA THR A 452 27.25 7.13 11.11
C THR A 452 27.36 8.59 10.72
N ASP A 453 27.09 8.92 9.46
CA ASP A 453 27.08 10.28 8.92
C ASP A 453 26.00 11.15 9.59
N ILE A 454 24.78 10.63 9.71
CA ILE A 454 23.68 11.33 10.39
C ILE A 454 23.95 11.47 11.89
N VAL A 455 24.47 10.44 12.55
CA VAL A 455 24.86 10.56 13.97
C VAL A 455 25.85 11.70 14.16
N ASN A 456 26.90 11.79 13.34
CA ASN A 456 27.86 12.89 13.40
C ASN A 456 27.18 14.26 13.26
N ILE A 457 26.29 14.40 12.28
CA ILE A 457 25.56 15.66 12.03
C ILE A 457 24.66 16.02 13.21
N LEU A 458 23.94 15.05 13.79
CA LEU A 458 23.10 15.29 14.97
C LEU A 458 23.97 15.75 16.16
N LEU A 459 25.11 15.10 16.39
CA LEU A 459 26.03 15.44 17.48
C LEU A 459 26.60 16.88 17.41
N GLU A 460 26.57 17.54 16.24
CA GLU A 460 26.92 18.96 16.13
C GLU A 460 25.94 19.89 16.87
N ARG A 461 24.71 19.41 17.13
CA ARG A 461 23.67 20.14 17.86
C ARG A 461 23.54 19.74 19.33
N ASN A 462 24.51 18.99 19.86
CA ASN A 462 24.55 18.52 21.25
C ASN A 462 23.23 17.88 21.75
N PRO A 463 22.71 16.86 21.04
CA PRO A 463 21.52 16.14 21.47
C PRO A 463 21.80 15.37 22.77
N ASP A 464 20.73 15.06 23.50
CA ASP A 464 20.83 14.11 24.61
C ASP A 464 21.00 12.68 24.07
N VAL A 465 22.25 12.21 24.08
CA VAL A 465 22.64 10.87 23.61
C VAL A 465 22.15 9.74 24.53
N ASN A 466 21.56 10.06 25.68
CA ASN A 466 21.03 9.09 26.64
C ASN A 466 19.52 8.89 26.56
N LEU A 467 18.81 9.57 25.65
CA LEU A 467 17.37 9.41 25.46
C LEU A 467 17.03 7.97 25.09
N CYS A 468 16.51 7.22 26.06
CA CYS A 468 16.10 5.83 25.90
C CYS A 468 14.64 5.76 25.47
N ASN A 469 14.32 4.74 24.68
CA ASN A 469 12.93 4.41 24.37
C ASN A 469 12.19 3.89 25.62
N THR A 470 10.89 3.66 25.52
CA THR A 470 10.02 3.20 26.62
C THR A 470 10.41 1.82 27.17
N ASP A 471 11.14 1.01 26.39
CA ASP A 471 11.73 -0.27 26.81
C ASP A 471 13.09 -0.11 27.52
N GLY A 472 13.59 1.11 27.68
CA GLY A 472 14.90 1.40 28.28
C GLY A 472 16.09 1.15 27.36
N LEU A 473 15.86 1.00 26.05
CA LEU A 473 16.94 0.84 25.07
C LEU A 473 17.54 2.20 24.74
N SER A 474 18.85 2.32 24.91
CA SER A 474 19.59 3.55 24.57
C SER A 474 20.07 3.55 23.12
N PRO A 475 20.36 4.75 22.54
CA PRO A 475 21.01 4.86 21.23
C PRO A 475 22.33 4.08 21.17
N LEU A 476 23.10 4.07 22.28
CA LEU A 476 24.34 3.31 22.41
C LEU A 476 24.11 1.79 22.30
N LEU A 477 23.09 1.27 22.98
CA LEU A 477 22.75 -0.16 22.91
C LEU A 477 22.32 -0.54 21.50
N GLN A 478 21.56 0.31 20.80
CA GLN A 478 21.19 0.08 19.41
C GLN A 478 22.42 0.13 18.49
N ALA A 479 23.30 1.12 18.66
CA ALA A 479 24.55 1.24 17.90
C ALA A 479 25.45 0.01 18.05
N SER A 480 25.51 -0.59 19.25
CA SER A 480 26.33 -1.77 19.53
C SER A 480 25.97 -2.99 18.66
N LYS A 481 24.73 -3.04 18.17
CA LYS A 481 24.23 -4.10 17.27
C LYS A 481 24.50 -3.80 15.80
N ARG A 482 25.05 -2.63 15.47
CA ARG A 482 25.19 -2.11 14.10
C ARG A 482 26.63 -1.78 13.73
N THR A 483 27.24 -0.80 14.38
CA THR A 483 28.58 -0.30 14.00
C THR A 483 29.41 0.13 15.22
N THR A 484 30.70 -0.17 15.21
CA THR A 484 31.64 0.26 16.27
C THR A 484 31.93 1.74 16.24
N ASP A 485 31.76 2.39 15.08
CA ASP A 485 32.09 3.81 14.91
C ASP A 485 31.08 4.70 15.63
N ILE A 486 29.78 4.38 15.52
CA ILE A 486 28.73 5.09 16.27
C ILE A 486 28.92 4.89 17.77
N VAL A 487 29.29 3.68 18.21
CA VAL A 487 29.59 3.42 19.64
C VAL A 487 30.69 4.35 20.14
N LYS A 488 31.79 4.51 19.39
CA LYS A 488 32.87 5.44 19.76
C LYS A 488 32.37 6.88 19.83
N LEU A 489 31.65 7.34 18.80
CA LEU A 489 31.11 8.71 18.73
C LEU A 489 30.19 9.02 19.92
N LEU A 490 29.30 8.10 20.28
CA LEU A 490 28.38 8.28 21.40
C LEU A 490 29.11 8.26 22.75
N LEU A 491 30.13 7.41 22.91
CA LEU A 491 30.95 7.35 24.14
C LEU A 491 31.84 8.58 24.32
N GLU A 492 32.41 9.11 23.24
CA GLU A 492 33.22 10.34 23.28
C GLU A 492 32.40 11.55 23.75
N ARG A 493 31.10 11.57 23.45
CA ARG A 493 30.16 12.61 23.88
C ARG A 493 29.50 12.31 25.23
N ASN A 494 29.79 11.17 25.84
CA ASN A 494 29.19 10.71 27.09
C ASN A 494 30.25 10.13 28.05
N PRO A 495 31.23 10.93 28.50
CA PRO A 495 32.33 10.45 29.34
C PRO A 495 31.90 9.92 30.72
N ASP A 496 30.66 10.21 31.15
CA ASP A 496 30.16 9.83 32.49
C ASP A 496 29.43 8.48 32.53
N ASN A 497 29.24 7.80 31.40
CA ASN A 497 28.50 6.54 31.34
C ASN A 497 29.38 5.30 31.61
N HIS A 498 30.15 5.33 32.70
CA HIS A 498 30.94 4.21 33.21
C HIS A 498 30.10 3.14 33.95
N GLY A 499 28.79 3.07 33.73
CA GLY A 499 27.90 2.25 34.55
C GLY A 499 26.69 1.68 33.82
N PHE A 500 26.91 0.77 32.89
CA PHE A 500 25.92 -0.28 32.61
C PHE A 500 26.32 -1.51 33.44
N ASN A 501 25.72 -1.66 34.62
CA ASN A 501 25.70 -2.90 35.40
C ASN A 501 24.35 -3.59 35.25
#